data_AF-A0A954YGR6-F1
#
_entry.id   AF-A0A954YGR6-F1
#
_cell.length_a   1.000
_cell.length_b   1.000
_cell.length_c   1.000
_cell.angle_alpha   90.00
_cell.angle_beta   90.00
_cell.angle_gamma   90.00
#
_symmetry.space_group_name_H-M   'P 1'
#
loop_
_entity.id
_entity.type
_entity.pdbx_description
1 polymer ?
#
loop_
_entity_poly.entity_id
_entity_poly.type
_entity_poly.pdbx_seq_one_letter_code
_entity_poly.pdbx_strand_id
1 'polypeptide(L)'
;MHRFLTGVACVLMIQGTAMATPSILFLGGGTPNNMSDDGTLIVGRSSDVYRYAVGGGFELLPGSSNQNVPYCSADGQILASTVRNTAGVGGLPTDRTITARWEDPNVGWENLGIVPMGSNCDSTISAPYAISADGRFIVGLHWINGCTARAFRYDDANGVMTNLGSITGQSTRANSVSDDGSVICGFEHNLFTGARRPAVWVNGVETILRTTGSAVSEAGEAYIVNGAGTLIYGESAAFPDHLVKWTRDANDVWHQVDCGIQPSVPSWVPPGRPLNGHFASAMSDDGNTVVGLTFYGGGTLLVRGAFMYTPSTGVVDITDFMQSSGAVGVSDIGEFQIALDVSADGRKILGWGLFTPDWMIDLDGTTPCVPPLVTSVARDDETDPNGFLIFNASVIGTAGMSFQWYKDGVALTDTPNPYDPNDPFSFTSVIFGATTEQLFIDNVLCSDNGIYHCEFTNACGSAATAPALGTVGAICPGDINGDRMVDLSDLAGLLANFGGTGKTRAQGDLTDDGNVDLSDLAGLLAAFGTSCPCP
;
A
#
# COMPACT_ATOMS: atom_id res chain seq x y z
N MET A 1 -16.41 43.57 -61.51
CA MET A 1 -17.77 43.02 -61.28
C MET A 1 -17.65 41.77 -60.43
N HIS A 2 -18.21 41.82 -59.24
CA HIS A 2 -18.16 40.76 -58.22
C HIS A 2 -18.79 39.45 -58.70
N ARG A 3 -18.16 38.32 -58.34
CA ARG A 3 -18.84 37.03 -58.19
C ARG A 3 -18.67 36.58 -56.74
N PHE A 4 -19.78 36.54 -56.03
CA PHE A 4 -19.93 35.92 -54.72
C PHE A 4 -19.82 34.40 -54.88
N LEU A 5 -18.96 33.75 -54.09
CA LEU A 5 -19.01 32.33 -53.78
C LEU A 5 -19.29 32.22 -52.28
N THR A 6 -20.54 31.88 -51.96
CA THR A 6 -21.00 31.49 -50.63
C THR A 6 -20.40 30.13 -50.28
N GLY A 7 -19.33 30.12 -49.49
CA GLY A 7 -18.84 28.92 -48.83
C GLY A 7 -19.72 28.61 -47.62
N VAL A 8 -20.50 27.53 -47.69
CA VAL A 8 -21.14 26.94 -46.52
C VAL A 8 -20.03 26.32 -45.68
N ALA A 9 -19.69 26.97 -44.57
CA ALA A 9 -18.84 26.38 -43.55
C ALA A 9 -19.61 25.24 -42.90
N CYS A 10 -19.26 24.00 -43.24
CA CYS A 10 -19.69 22.83 -42.50
C CYS A 10 -18.93 22.87 -41.17
N VAL A 11 -19.56 23.42 -40.13
CA VAL A 11 -19.06 23.33 -38.76
C VAL A 11 -19.17 21.86 -38.37
N LEU A 12 -18.07 21.12 -38.48
CA LEU A 12 -17.93 19.83 -37.84
C LEU A 12 -17.91 20.11 -36.33
N MET A 13 -19.08 20.05 -35.71
CA MET A 13 -19.19 19.96 -34.26
C MET A 13 -18.50 18.66 -33.88
N ILE A 14 -17.23 18.74 -33.48
CA ILE A 14 -16.59 17.67 -32.72
C ILE A 14 -17.42 17.63 -31.44
N GLN A 15 -18.40 16.73 -31.39
CA GLN A 15 -19.01 16.35 -30.14
C GLN A 15 -17.85 15.84 -29.29
N GLY A 16 -17.45 16.63 -28.29
CA GLY A 16 -16.55 16.15 -27.27
C GLY A 16 -17.16 14.87 -26.74
N THR A 17 -16.50 13.74 -26.98
CA THR A 17 -16.80 12.51 -26.26
C THR A 17 -16.77 12.90 -24.78
N ALA A 18 -17.87 12.65 -24.06
CA ALA A 18 -17.85 12.79 -22.61
C ALA A 18 -16.58 12.08 -22.13
N MET A 19 -15.74 12.78 -21.35
CA MET A 19 -14.58 12.14 -20.75
C MET A 19 -15.08 10.89 -20.05
N ALA A 20 -14.50 9.74 -20.38
CA ALA A 20 -14.85 8.51 -19.69
C ALA A 20 -14.56 8.73 -18.20
N THR A 21 -15.48 8.31 -17.34
CA THR A 21 -15.34 8.49 -15.90
C THR A 21 -14.36 7.46 -15.37
N PRO A 22 -13.27 7.87 -14.70
CA PRO A 22 -12.33 6.92 -14.10
C PRO A 22 -13.02 5.97 -13.14
N SER A 23 -12.52 4.73 -13.06
CA SER A 23 -12.99 3.72 -12.13
C SER A 23 -11.89 3.30 -11.17
N ILE A 24 -12.29 2.86 -9.97
CA ILE A 24 -11.40 2.40 -8.91
C ILE A 24 -11.68 0.93 -8.66
N LEU A 25 -10.63 0.13 -8.58
CA LEU A 25 -10.64 -1.25 -8.13
C LEU A 25 -9.93 -1.31 -6.76
N PHE A 26 -10.63 -1.76 -5.74
CA PHE A 26 -10.03 -2.05 -4.44
C PHE A 26 -9.35 -3.42 -4.46
N LEU A 27 -8.13 -3.44 -3.95
CA LEU A 27 -7.26 -4.60 -3.84
C LEU A 27 -7.18 -5.03 -2.37
N GLY A 28 -6.81 -6.29 -2.14
CA GLY A 28 -6.76 -6.88 -0.81
C GLY A 28 -5.78 -8.04 -0.76
N GLY A 29 -5.42 -8.47 0.45
CA GLY A 29 -4.53 -9.62 0.65
C GLY A 29 -3.03 -9.33 0.71
N GLY A 30 -2.60 -8.06 0.63
CA GLY A 30 -1.21 -7.63 0.80
C GLY A 30 -0.89 -6.35 0.04
N THR A 31 0.27 -5.75 0.32
CA THR A 31 0.70 -4.49 -0.30
C THR A 31 1.16 -4.71 -1.75
N PRO A 32 0.52 -4.07 -2.76
CA PRO A 32 0.96 -4.15 -4.14
C PRO A 32 2.29 -3.41 -4.34
N ASN A 33 2.96 -3.67 -5.46
CA ASN A 33 4.14 -2.89 -5.85
C ASN A 33 4.24 -2.60 -7.34
N ASN A 34 3.97 -3.58 -8.20
CA ASN A 34 4.19 -3.48 -9.65
C ASN A 34 3.08 -4.28 -10.37
N MET A 35 2.86 -4.02 -11.65
CA MET A 35 1.85 -4.69 -12.46
C MET A 35 2.38 -5.02 -13.86
N SER A 36 1.66 -5.89 -14.56
CA SER A 36 1.89 -6.14 -15.99
C SER A 36 1.59 -4.90 -16.81
N ASP A 37 2.17 -4.81 -18.01
CA ASP A 37 2.03 -3.67 -18.92
C ASP A 37 0.58 -3.39 -19.32
N ASP A 38 -0.27 -4.43 -19.33
CA ASP A 38 -1.70 -4.33 -19.59
C ASP A 38 -2.56 -4.10 -18.33
N GLY A 39 -1.92 -4.07 -17.16
CA GLY A 39 -2.54 -3.95 -15.84
C GLY A 39 -3.60 -5.00 -15.54
N THR A 40 -3.39 -6.24 -16.01
CA THR A 40 -4.26 -7.40 -15.69
C THR A 40 -3.70 -8.27 -14.58
N LEU A 41 -2.39 -8.18 -14.33
CA LEU A 41 -1.70 -8.85 -13.23
C LEU A 41 -1.03 -7.82 -12.33
N ILE A 42 -1.16 -8.00 -11.02
CA ILE A 42 -0.51 -7.18 -9.99
C ILE A 42 0.39 -8.08 -9.17
N VAL A 43 1.58 -7.61 -8.83
CA VAL A 43 2.50 -8.30 -7.94
C VAL A 43 2.76 -7.45 -6.70
N GLY A 44 2.86 -8.11 -5.57
CA GLY A 44 2.99 -7.46 -4.29
C GLY A 44 3.49 -8.40 -3.21
N ARG A 45 3.40 -7.97 -1.96
CA ARG A 45 3.89 -8.72 -0.79
C ARG A 45 2.85 -8.83 0.30
N SER A 46 2.82 -9.99 0.95
CA SER A 46 2.12 -10.23 2.20
C SER A 46 3.02 -11.04 3.14
N SER A 47 2.69 -12.30 3.42
CA SER A 47 3.62 -13.26 4.04
C SER A 47 4.75 -13.65 3.09
N ASP A 48 4.43 -13.69 1.79
CA ASP A 48 5.32 -13.95 0.66
C ASP A 48 5.00 -12.95 -0.46
N VAL A 49 5.80 -12.96 -1.51
CA VAL A 49 5.42 -12.35 -2.79
C VAL A 49 4.14 -13.01 -3.28
N TYR A 50 3.21 -12.21 -3.78
CA TYR A 50 1.98 -12.67 -4.37
C TYR A 50 1.83 -12.15 -5.80
N ARG A 51 1.02 -12.87 -6.57
CA ARG A 51 0.45 -12.40 -7.83
C ARG A 51 -1.07 -12.35 -7.70
N TYR A 52 -1.67 -11.29 -8.21
CA TYR A 52 -3.11 -11.08 -8.23
C TYR A 52 -3.56 -10.85 -9.67
N ALA A 53 -4.45 -11.71 -10.15
CA ALA A 53 -5.11 -11.51 -11.44
C ALA A 53 -6.37 -10.68 -11.23
N VAL A 54 -6.49 -9.56 -11.96
CA VAL A 54 -7.65 -8.67 -11.90
C VAL A 54 -8.90 -9.45 -12.31
N GLY A 55 -9.80 -9.68 -11.35
CA GLY A 55 -11.02 -10.49 -11.52
C GLY A 55 -10.81 -12.01 -11.45
N GLY A 56 -9.57 -12.49 -11.29
CA GLY A 56 -9.20 -13.91 -11.20
C GLY A 56 -8.74 -14.37 -9.82
N GLY A 57 -8.27 -13.46 -8.96
CA GLY A 57 -7.92 -13.74 -7.57
C GLY A 57 -6.43 -13.77 -7.27
N PHE A 58 -6.09 -14.21 -6.06
CA PHE A 58 -4.77 -14.07 -5.43
C PHE A 58 -4.01 -15.40 -5.35
N GLU A 59 -2.70 -15.37 -5.64
CA GLU A 59 -1.78 -16.51 -5.61
C GLU A 59 -0.50 -16.13 -4.83
N LEU A 60 -0.16 -16.89 -3.78
CA LEU A 60 1.12 -16.74 -3.08
C LEU A 60 2.22 -17.51 -3.83
N LEU A 61 3.40 -16.90 -3.91
CA LEU A 61 4.62 -17.49 -4.48
C LEU A 61 5.62 -17.81 -3.35
N PRO A 62 5.51 -19.00 -2.73
CA PRO A 62 6.19 -19.30 -1.48
C PRO A 62 7.72 -19.35 -1.62
N GLY A 63 8.41 -19.00 -0.53
CA GLY A 63 9.87 -19.08 -0.45
C GLY A 63 10.59 -17.76 -0.75
N SER A 64 9.82 -16.72 -1.05
CA SER A 64 10.30 -15.35 -1.09
C SER A 64 10.66 -14.84 0.32
N SER A 65 11.39 -13.74 0.40
CA SER A 65 11.48 -12.97 1.64
C SER A 65 10.51 -11.78 1.58
N ASN A 66 9.73 -11.58 2.63
CA ASN A 66 8.88 -10.39 2.78
C ASN A 66 9.67 -9.07 2.96
N GLN A 67 11.00 -9.12 3.05
CA GLN A 67 11.83 -7.95 3.35
C GLN A 67 12.05 -7.01 2.16
N ASN A 68 11.92 -7.48 0.91
CA ASN A 68 12.12 -6.65 -0.27
C ASN A 68 10.89 -6.63 -1.19
N VAL A 69 10.99 -5.78 -2.18
CA VAL A 69 9.92 -5.36 -3.07
C VAL A 69 9.92 -6.21 -4.34
N PRO A 70 8.79 -6.79 -4.78
CA PRO A 70 8.73 -7.57 -6.02
C PRO A 70 8.48 -6.69 -7.25
N TYR A 71 9.06 -7.10 -8.37
CA TYR A 71 8.89 -6.53 -9.70
C TYR A 71 8.54 -7.65 -10.68
N CYS A 72 7.86 -7.36 -11.79
CA CYS A 72 7.48 -8.33 -12.79
C CYS A 72 7.75 -7.85 -14.23
N SER A 73 7.90 -8.82 -15.13
CA SER A 73 7.92 -8.61 -16.58
C SER A 73 6.61 -8.02 -17.09
N ALA A 74 6.61 -7.56 -18.35
CA ALA A 74 5.46 -6.98 -19.03
C ALA A 74 4.21 -7.88 -19.01
N ASP A 75 4.41 -9.19 -19.07
CA ASP A 75 3.35 -10.21 -19.03
C ASP A 75 3.02 -10.72 -17.62
N GLY A 76 3.69 -10.19 -16.59
CA GLY A 76 3.53 -10.57 -15.18
C GLY A 76 3.92 -12.01 -14.84
N GLN A 77 4.62 -12.74 -15.73
CA GLN A 77 4.99 -14.15 -15.50
C GLN A 77 6.36 -14.32 -14.85
N ILE A 78 7.30 -13.44 -15.16
CA ILE A 78 8.64 -13.46 -14.57
C ILE A 78 8.68 -12.41 -13.47
N LEU A 79 9.15 -12.79 -12.28
CA LEU A 79 9.27 -11.88 -11.15
C LEU A 79 10.71 -11.78 -10.65
N ALA A 80 11.06 -10.62 -10.12
CA ALA A 80 12.30 -10.38 -9.39
C ALA A 80 11.97 -9.92 -7.97
N SER A 81 12.61 -10.53 -6.97
CA SER A 81 12.53 -10.12 -5.58
C SER A 81 13.76 -10.61 -4.83
N THR A 82 13.67 -10.84 -3.52
CA THR A 82 14.73 -11.52 -2.77
C THR A 82 14.21 -12.75 -2.06
N VAL A 83 15.10 -13.72 -1.86
CA VAL A 83 14.89 -14.90 -1.01
C VAL A 83 15.97 -14.97 0.06
N ARG A 84 15.80 -15.85 1.05
CA ARG A 84 16.86 -16.15 2.03
C ARG A 84 18.03 -16.90 1.35
N ASN A 85 19.26 -16.48 1.64
CA ASN A 85 20.51 -17.08 1.15
C ASN A 85 20.84 -18.42 1.84
N THR A 86 19.89 -19.36 1.90
CA THR A 86 20.03 -20.64 2.62
C THR A 86 21.23 -21.47 2.15
N ALA A 87 21.61 -21.35 0.87
CA ALA A 87 22.74 -22.04 0.28
C ALA A 87 24.12 -21.42 0.61
N GLY A 88 24.16 -20.26 1.29
CA GLY A 88 25.41 -19.58 1.60
C GLY A 88 26.18 -19.14 0.34
N VAL A 89 25.45 -18.68 -0.69
CA VAL A 89 26.00 -18.24 -1.97
C VAL A 89 27.11 -17.21 -1.71
N GLY A 90 28.25 -17.40 -2.37
CA GLY A 90 29.43 -16.54 -2.20
C GLY A 90 30.15 -16.69 -0.85
N GLY A 91 29.80 -17.70 -0.04
CA GLY A 91 30.31 -17.82 1.34
C GLY A 91 29.73 -16.77 2.29
N LEU A 92 28.64 -16.10 1.90
CA LEU A 92 27.98 -15.06 2.68
C LEU A 92 26.96 -15.66 3.67
N PRO A 93 26.53 -14.90 4.70
CA PRO A 93 25.69 -15.46 5.76
C PRO A 93 24.33 -15.97 5.23
N THR A 94 23.84 -17.04 5.85
CA THR A 94 22.66 -17.79 5.38
C THR A 94 21.32 -17.23 5.88
N ASP A 95 21.38 -16.25 6.78
CA ASP A 95 20.22 -15.56 7.35
C ASP A 95 19.91 -14.23 6.64
N ARG A 96 20.66 -13.89 5.60
CA ARG A 96 20.50 -12.68 4.79
C ARG A 96 19.66 -12.96 3.55
N THR A 97 19.06 -11.93 2.98
CA THR A 97 18.32 -12.03 1.72
C THR A 97 19.24 -11.77 0.52
N ILE A 98 18.91 -12.32 -0.64
CA ILE A 98 19.68 -12.18 -1.89
C ILE A 98 18.72 -12.10 -3.07
N THR A 99 19.10 -11.37 -4.12
CA THR A 99 18.30 -11.23 -5.34
C THR A 99 17.98 -12.58 -5.96
N ALA A 100 16.72 -12.77 -6.31
CA ALA A 100 16.20 -13.98 -6.90
C ALA A 100 15.17 -13.66 -7.98
N ARG A 101 14.95 -14.65 -8.86
CA ARG A 101 13.98 -14.62 -9.95
C ARG A 101 12.99 -15.77 -9.81
N TRP A 102 11.76 -15.55 -10.25
CA TRP A 102 10.71 -16.56 -10.36
C TRP A 102 10.21 -16.60 -11.81
N GLU A 103 9.98 -17.79 -12.35
CA GLU A 103 9.41 -17.98 -13.71
C GLU A 103 8.50 -19.21 -13.75
N ASP A 104 8.99 -20.36 -13.28
CA ASP A 104 8.21 -21.61 -13.27
C ASP A 104 7.83 -22.00 -11.84
N PRO A 105 6.53 -22.14 -11.52
CA PRO A 105 6.10 -22.57 -10.19
C PRO A 105 6.58 -23.97 -9.78
N ASN A 106 6.99 -24.82 -10.72
CA ASN A 106 7.58 -26.13 -10.43
C ASN A 106 9.05 -26.03 -10.00
N VAL A 107 9.72 -24.94 -10.36
CA VAL A 107 11.12 -24.66 -10.03
C VAL A 107 11.22 -23.78 -8.78
N GLY A 108 10.35 -22.78 -8.68
CA GLY A 108 10.31 -21.83 -7.58
C GLY A 108 11.30 -20.67 -7.76
N TRP A 109 11.66 -20.02 -6.64
CA TRP A 109 12.60 -18.89 -6.66
C TRP A 109 14.05 -19.36 -6.85
N GLU A 110 14.74 -18.75 -7.81
CA GLU A 110 16.14 -19.02 -8.13
C GLU A 110 17.05 -17.83 -7.75
N ASN A 111 18.12 -18.11 -6.99
CA ASN A 111 19.12 -17.10 -6.64
C ASN A 111 19.95 -16.67 -7.85
N LEU A 112 20.12 -15.36 -8.04
CA LEU A 112 20.88 -14.80 -9.18
C LEU A 112 22.40 -14.73 -8.98
N GLY A 113 22.89 -15.35 -7.91
CA GLY A 113 24.31 -15.34 -7.56
C GLY A 113 24.79 -14.01 -6.95
N ILE A 114 26.11 -13.83 -6.96
CA ILE A 114 26.77 -12.61 -6.49
C ILE A 114 27.73 -12.11 -7.56
N VAL A 115 27.98 -10.81 -7.56
CA VAL A 115 29.09 -10.22 -8.33
C VAL A 115 30.46 -10.65 -7.79
N PRO A 116 31.54 -10.44 -8.57
CA PRO A 116 32.90 -10.47 -8.03
C PRO A 116 33.06 -9.52 -6.85
N MET A 117 33.73 -9.99 -5.78
CA MET A 117 33.92 -9.25 -4.51
C MET A 117 32.62 -8.89 -3.78
N GLY A 118 31.53 -9.61 -4.05
CA GLY A 118 30.29 -9.50 -3.29
C GLY A 118 30.52 -9.69 -1.78
N SER A 119 29.88 -8.85 -0.98
CA SER A 119 29.96 -8.82 0.48
C SER A 119 28.55 -8.69 1.06
N ASN A 120 28.45 -8.62 2.38
CA ASN A 120 27.22 -8.28 3.10
C ASN A 120 27.49 -7.15 4.10
N CYS A 121 26.57 -6.17 4.16
CA CYS A 121 26.68 -5.03 5.08
C CYS A 121 25.38 -4.69 5.82
N ASP A 122 24.24 -5.28 5.43
CA ASP A 122 22.97 -5.17 6.15
C ASP A 122 22.19 -6.50 6.09
N SER A 123 20.87 -6.49 6.26
CA SER A 123 20.05 -7.71 6.17
C SER A 123 19.97 -8.31 4.75
N THR A 124 20.40 -7.58 3.73
CA THR A 124 20.29 -7.94 2.32
C THR A 124 21.68 -7.97 1.66
N ILE A 125 22.00 -9.01 0.89
CA ILE A 125 23.24 -9.11 0.12
C ILE A 125 23.11 -8.32 -1.18
N SER A 126 21.97 -8.49 -1.85
CA SER A 126 21.57 -7.78 -3.06
C SER A 126 20.06 -7.69 -3.15
N ALA A 127 19.54 -6.61 -3.70
CA ALA A 127 18.12 -6.40 -3.96
C ALA A 127 17.89 -5.94 -5.41
N PRO A 128 16.90 -6.51 -6.11
CA PRO A 128 16.45 -5.96 -7.37
C PRO A 128 15.63 -4.69 -7.13
N TYR A 129 15.65 -3.79 -8.10
CA TYR A 129 14.84 -2.57 -8.13
C TYR A 129 14.04 -2.44 -9.44
N ALA A 130 14.37 -3.21 -10.47
CA ALA A 130 13.61 -3.30 -11.71
C ALA A 130 13.97 -4.57 -12.50
N ILE A 131 13.08 -4.92 -13.43
CA ILE A 131 13.23 -6.00 -14.40
C ILE A 131 12.81 -5.47 -15.80
N SER A 132 13.43 -5.95 -16.87
CA SER A 132 13.03 -5.60 -18.25
C SER A 132 11.69 -6.24 -18.64
N ALA A 133 11.03 -5.67 -19.64
CA ALA A 133 9.73 -6.16 -20.15
C ALA A 133 9.72 -7.66 -20.47
N ASP A 134 10.80 -8.20 -21.03
CA ASP A 134 10.95 -9.62 -21.36
C ASP A 134 11.43 -10.50 -20.19
N GLY A 135 11.67 -9.92 -19.02
CA GLY A 135 12.15 -10.61 -17.82
C GLY A 135 13.61 -11.04 -17.86
N ARG A 136 14.38 -10.66 -18.89
CA ARG A 136 15.78 -11.07 -19.08
C ARG A 136 16.77 -10.31 -18.22
N PHE A 137 16.56 -9.01 -18.03
CA PHE A 137 17.49 -8.14 -17.33
C PHE A 137 16.91 -7.73 -15.99
N ILE A 138 17.68 -7.94 -14.92
CA ILE A 138 17.31 -7.49 -13.57
C ILE A 138 18.40 -6.56 -13.07
N VAL A 139 18.02 -5.40 -12.56
CA VAL A 139 18.96 -4.39 -12.05
C VAL A 139 18.68 -4.06 -10.60
N GLY A 140 19.67 -3.55 -9.90
CA GLY A 140 19.49 -3.14 -8.52
C GLY A 140 20.77 -2.80 -7.80
N LEU A 141 20.81 -3.14 -6.53
CA LEU A 141 21.93 -2.88 -5.62
C LEU A 141 22.54 -4.18 -5.11
N HIS A 142 23.87 -4.23 -5.04
CA HIS A 142 24.59 -5.23 -4.26
C HIS A 142 25.66 -4.56 -3.40
N TRP A 143 26.10 -5.27 -2.35
CA TRP A 143 27.23 -4.84 -1.52
C TRP A 143 28.55 -5.45 -2.00
N ILE A 144 29.61 -4.64 -1.99
CA ILE A 144 30.99 -5.10 -2.13
C ILE A 144 31.80 -4.79 -0.85
N ASN A 145 33.02 -5.31 -0.78
CA ASN A 145 33.95 -5.09 0.32
C ASN A 145 34.01 -3.62 0.78
N GLY A 146 34.00 -3.41 2.10
CA GLY A 146 34.03 -2.07 2.69
C GLY A 146 32.67 -1.36 2.71
N CYS A 147 31.57 -2.10 2.60
CA CYS A 147 30.20 -1.56 2.64
C CYS A 147 29.93 -0.46 1.62
N THR A 148 30.47 -0.68 0.43
CA THR A 148 30.18 0.15 -0.73
C THR A 148 29.06 -0.50 -1.53
N ALA A 149 28.01 0.26 -1.80
CA ALA A 149 26.90 -0.19 -2.63
C ALA A 149 27.27 -0.04 -4.10
N ARG A 150 26.81 -0.97 -4.93
CA ARG A 150 27.08 -0.97 -6.36
C ARG A 150 25.84 -1.34 -7.13
N ALA A 151 25.60 -0.58 -8.21
CA ALA A 151 24.63 -0.93 -9.21
C ALA A 151 25.03 -2.26 -9.87
N PHE A 152 24.09 -3.19 -10.01
CA PHE A 152 24.28 -4.40 -10.81
C PHE A 152 23.31 -4.46 -11.97
N ARG A 153 23.68 -5.28 -12.95
CA ARG A 153 22.82 -5.79 -14.02
C ARG A 153 23.01 -7.30 -14.13
N TYR A 154 21.93 -8.04 -14.03
CA TYR A 154 21.85 -9.47 -14.34
C TYR A 154 21.38 -9.66 -15.78
N ASP A 155 21.90 -10.68 -16.46
CA ASP A 155 21.47 -11.11 -17.79
C ASP A 155 21.13 -12.61 -17.76
N ASP A 156 19.84 -12.93 -17.84
CA ASP A 156 19.35 -14.30 -17.76
C ASP A 156 19.90 -15.19 -18.89
N ALA A 157 20.13 -14.63 -20.08
CA ALA A 157 20.61 -15.40 -21.23
C ALA A 157 22.00 -16.03 -21.02
N ASN A 158 22.79 -15.52 -20.07
CA ASN A 158 24.08 -16.09 -19.68
C ASN A 158 24.20 -16.39 -18.17
N GLY A 159 23.19 -16.04 -17.37
CA GLY A 159 23.17 -16.25 -15.94
C GLY A 159 24.18 -15.40 -15.15
N VAL A 160 24.61 -14.24 -15.68
CA VAL A 160 25.69 -13.43 -15.08
C VAL A 160 25.16 -12.15 -14.45
N MET A 161 25.48 -11.95 -13.17
CA MET A 161 25.37 -10.67 -12.47
C MET A 161 26.65 -9.84 -12.65
N THR A 162 26.53 -8.67 -13.26
CA THR A 162 27.63 -7.75 -13.57
C THR A 162 27.56 -6.50 -12.69
N ASN A 163 28.70 -6.10 -12.12
CA ASN A 163 28.84 -4.82 -11.44
C ASN A 163 29.00 -3.69 -12.48
N LEU A 164 28.11 -2.68 -12.45
CA LEU A 164 28.11 -1.56 -13.38
C LEU A 164 29.15 -0.48 -13.04
N GLY A 165 29.78 -0.57 -11.88
CA GLY A 165 30.88 0.31 -11.48
C GLY A 165 30.43 1.66 -10.91
N SER A 166 31.42 2.56 -10.86
CA SER A 166 31.30 3.96 -10.44
C SER A 166 32.46 4.74 -11.08
N ILE A 167 32.21 5.89 -11.69
CA ILE A 167 33.24 6.76 -12.26
C ILE A 167 34.12 7.42 -11.19
N THR A 168 33.61 7.55 -9.96
CA THR A 168 34.38 8.11 -8.82
C THR A 168 34.75 7.08 -7.75
N GLY A 169 34.35 5.82 -7.93
CA GLY A 169 34.48 4.76 -6.93
C GLY A 169 33.50 4.86 -5.74
N GLN A 170 32.56 5.81 -5.76
CA GLN A 170 31.54 6.00 -4.72
C GLN A 170 30.34 5.08 -4.92
N SER A 171 29.51 4.91 -3.89
CA SER A 171 28.35 4.01 -3.95
C SER A 171 27.39 4.33 -5.10
N THR A 172 26.90 3.29 -5.78
CA THR A 172 25.92 3.39 -6.88
C THR A 172 24.72 2.49 -6.64
N ARG A 173 23.57 2.84 -7.22
CA ARG A 173 22.37 1.99 -7.30
C ARG A 173 21.72 2.17 -8.67
N ALA A 174 21.30 1.06 -9.28
CA ALA A 174 20.39 1.07 -10.42
C ALA A 174 18.94 0.99 -9.92
N ASN A 175 18.09 1.90 -10.40
CA ASN A 175 16.69 1.98 -10.03
C ASN A 175 15.76 1.42 -11.13
N SER A 176 16.13 1.57 -12.41
CA SER A 176 15.29 1.19 -13.55
C SER A 176 16.13 0.83 -14.78
N VAL A 177 15.56 0.05 -15.71
CA VAL A 177 16.24 -0.52 -16.89
C VAL A 177 15.32 -0.50 -18.11
N SER A 178 15.88 -0.21 -19.30
CA SER A 178 15.17 -0.30 -20.59
C SER A 178 14.87 -1.75 -20.99
N ASP A 179 13.98 -1.97 -21.94
CA ASP A 179 13.54 -3.31 -22.36
C ASP A 179 14.69 -4.15 -22.91
N ASP A 180 15.58 -3.52 -23.67
CA ASP A 180 16.80 -4.14 -24.22
C ASP A 180 17.95 -4.20 -23.21
N GLY A 181 17.76 -3.66 -22.01
CA GLY A 181 18.73 -3.56 -20.94
C GLY A 181 19.99 -2.76 -21.26
N SER A 182 19.97 -1.93 -22.31
CA SER A 182 21.11 -1.11 -22.73
C SER A 182 21.21 0.21 -21.98
N VAL A 183 20.10 0.69 -21.41
CA VAL A 183 20.02 1.92 -20.62
C VAL A 183 19.52 1.60 -19.24
N ILE A 184 20.28 2.02 -18.22
CA ILE A 184 19.95 1.82 -16.82
C ILE A 184 20.10 3.17 -16.13
N CYS A 185 19.12 3.58 -15.32
CA CYS A 185 19.22 4.83 -14.57
C CYS A 185 19.23 4.58 -13.06
N GLY A 186 19.73 5.55 -12.30
CA GLY A 186 19.80 5.48 -10.86
C GLY A 186 20.60 6.63 -10.26
N PHE A 187 21.48 6.32 -9.31
CA PHE A 187 22.36 7.33 -8.72
C PHE A 187 23.79 6.84 -8.46
N GLU A 188 24.68 7.82 -8.34
CA GLU A 188 26.00 7.71 -7.73
C GLU A 188 26.14 8.72 -6.58
N HIS A 189 26.77 8.35 -5.46
CA HIS A 189 27.16 9.33 -4.44
C HIS A 189 28.27 10.27 -4.94
N ASN A 190 28.12 11.55 -4.64
CA ASN A 190 29.17 12.54 -4.87
C ASN A 190 30.35 12.30 -3.92
N LEU A 191 31.56 12.26 -4.47
CA LEU A 191 32.81 12.02 -3.73
C LEU A 191 33.09 13.03 -2.59
N PHE A 192 32.63 14.27 -2.73
CA PHE A 192 32.95 15.36 -1.80
C PHE A 192 31.81 15.67 -0.83
N THR A 193 30.56 15.60 -1.30
CA THR A 193 29.38 15.96 -0.49
C THR A 193 28.64 14.75 0.06
N GLY A 194 28.86 13.55 -0.49
CA GLY A 194 28.09 12.35 -0.18
C GLY A 194 26.64 12.37 -0.70
N ALA A 195 26.18 13.46 -1.32
CA ALA A 195 24.84 13.55 -1.89
C ALA A 195 24.67 12.61 -3.09
N ARG A 196 23.47 12.05 -3.29
CA ARG A 196 23.13 11.32 -4.51
C ARG A 196 23.18 12.25 -5.71
N ARG A 197 23.64 11.74 -6.85
CA ARG A 197 23.64 12.41 -8.15
C ARG A 197 22.94 11.53 -9.17
N PRO A 198 22.09 12.09 -10.05
CA PRO A 198 21.39 11.30 -11.05
C PRO A 198 22.42 10.71 -12.03
N ALA A 199 22.39 9.39 -12.21
CA ALA A 199 23.33 8.65 -13.03
C ALA A 199 22.58 7.79 -14.05
N VAL A 200 23.23 7.58 -15.21
CA VAL A 200 22.77 6.67 -16.26
C VAL A 200 23.95 5.82 -16.73
N TRP A 201 23.72 4.53 -16.92
CA TRP A 201 24.63 3.62 -17.59
C TRP A 201 24.08 3.31 -18.98
N VAL A 202 24.83 3.68 -20.01
CA VAL A 202 24.52 3.33 -21.40
C VAL A 202 25.56 2.32 -21.86
N ASN A 203 25.12 1.09 -22.15
CA ASN A 203 26.02 -0.02 -22.49
C ASN A 203 27.14 -0.24 -21.45
N GLY A 204 26.80 -0.08 -20.17
CA GLY A 204 27.73 -0.21 -19.04
C GLY A 204 28.64 1.00 -18.80
N VAL A 205 28.55 2.06 -19.62
CA VAL A 205 29.30 3.31 -19.41
C VAL A 205 28.46 4.29 -18.60
N GLU A 206 28.94 4.64 -17.42
CA GLU A 206 28.26 5.57 -16.53
C GLU A 206 28.45 7.03 -16.95
N THR A 207 27.38 7.82 -16.84
CA THR A 207 27.35 9.27 -17.03
C THR A 207 26.48 9.90 -15.94
N ILE A 208 26.97 11.00 -15.34
CA ILE A 208 26.16 11.83 -14.43
C ILE A 208 25.29 12.77 -15.25
N LEU A 209 23.98 12.74 -15.00
CA LEU A 209 22.98 13.55 -15.69
C LEU A 209 23.01 15.00 -15.18
N ARG A 210 23.93 15.80 -15.70
CA ARG A 210 24.13 17.20 -15.32
C ARG A 210 23.27 18.17 -16.13
N THR A 211 22.96 19.32 -15.54
CA THR A 211 22.52 20.50 -16.29
C THR A 211 23.73 21.19 -16.92
N THR A 212 23.76 21.32 -18.25
CA THR A 212 24.80 22.11 -18.94
C THR A 212 24.78 23.57 -18.47
N GLY A 213 25.93 24.06 -17.97
CA GLY A 213 26.14 25.49 -17.68
C GLY A 213 25.74 25.97 -16.28
N SER A 214 25.32 25.07 -15.37
CA SER A 214 24.99 25.46 -14.00
C SER A 214 26.09 25.06 -13.01
N ALA A 215 26.52 26.01 -12.17
CA ALA A 215 27.42 25.77 -11.04
C ALA A 215 26.70 25.21 -9.79
N VAL A 216 25.44 24.78 -9.95
CA VAL A 216 24.63 24.22 -8.85
C VAL A 216 25.04 22.80 -8.48
N SER A 217 24.68 22.45 -7.25
CA SER A 217 24.78 21.11 -6.68
C SER A 217 24.38 20.03 -7.69
N GLU A 218 25.19 18.97 -7.82
CA GLU A 218 24.88 17.79 -8.62
C GLU A 218 23.84 16.88 -7.94
N ALA A 219 23.23 17.34 -6.84
CA ALA A 219 22.31 16.53 -6.06
C ALA A 219 21.04 16.17 -6.85
N GLY A 220 20.62 14.92 -6.73
CA GLY A 220 19.39 14.40 -7.33
C GLY A 220 19.48 12.90 -7.58
N GLU A 221 18.46 12.33 -8.22
CA GLU A 221 18.36 10.91 -8.50
C GLU A 221 17.53 10.68 -9.77
N ALA A 222 17.98 9.76 -10.63
CA ALA A 222 17.18 9.29 -11.75
C ALA A 222 16.38 8.08 -11.28
N TYR A 223 15.05 8.17 -11.31
CA TYR A 223 14.18 7.14 -10.75
C TYR A 223 13.82 6.08 -11.79
N ILE A 224 13.36 6.51 -12.96
CA ILE A 224 12.73 5.62 -13.96
C ILE A 224 13.21 5.92 -15.37
N VAL A 225 13.41 4.87 -16.18
CA VAL A 225 13.72 4.93 -17.62
C VAL A 225 12.67 4.17 -18.41
N ASN A 226 12.33 4.61 -19.63
CA ASN A 226 11.27 3.97 -20.42
C ASN A 226 11.82 2.76 -21.18
N GLY A 227 10.93 1.91 -21.71
CA GLY A 227 11.32 0.71 -22.44
C GLY A 227 12.29 0.96 -23.60
N ALA A 228 12.14 2.09 -24.29
CA ALA A 228 13.03 2.49 -25.37
C ALA A 228 14.41 3.06 -24.92
N GLY A 229 14.60 3.35 -23.63
CA GLY A 229 15.85 3.94 -23.12
C GLY A 229 16.11 5.38 -23.57
N THR A 230 15.06 6.13 -23.90
CA THR A 230 15.15 7.50 -24.45
C THR A 230 14.68 8.59 -23.47
N LEU A 231 13.91 8.22 -22.46
CA LEU A 231 13.32 9.12 -21.47
C LEU A 231 13.66 8.66 -20.06
N ILE A 232 14.02 9.61 -19.20
CA ILE A 232 14.23 9.38 -17.78
C ILE A 232 13.45 10.42 -16.98
N TYR A 233 12.80 10.01 -15.89
CA TYR A 233 12.23 10.93 -14.90
C TYR A 233 12.91 10.77 -13.53
N GLY A 234 13.00 11.87 -12.80
CA GLY A 234 13.72 11.94 -11.54
C GLY A 234 13.64 13.31 -10.87
N GLU A 235 14.63 13.59 -10.03
CA GLU A 235 14.80 14.87 -9.34
C GLU A 235 16.19 15.47 -9.60
N SER A 236 16.29 16.79 -9.48
CA SER A 236 17.55 17.52 -9.65
C SER A 236 17.55 18.78 -8.80
N ALA A 237 18.64 19.04 -8.11
CA ALA A 237 18.84 20.29 -7.36
C ALA A 237 18.91 21.54 -8.26
N ALA A 238 18.98 21.37 -9.59
CA ALA A 238 18.77 22.47 -10.54
C ALA A 238 17.31 22.96 -10.56
N PHE A 239 16.36 22.09 -10.20
CA PHE A 239 14.92 22.37 -10.09
C PHE A 239 14.41 21.79 -8.76
N PRO A 240 14.73 22.43 -7.62
CA PRO A 240 14.35 21.93 -6.30
C PRO A 240 12.84 21.68 -6.21
N ASP A 241 12.45 20.55 -5.65
CA ASP A 241 11.05 20.10 -5.47
C ASP A 241 10.25 19.79 -6.76
N HIS A 242 10.82 20.02 -7.94
CA HIS A 242 10.14 19.79 -9.23
C HIS A 242 10.30 18.35 -9.71
N LEU A 243 9.35 17.90 -10.53
CA LEU A 243 9.54 16.73 -11.38
C LEU A 243 10.49 17.10 -12.53
N VAL A 244 11.50 16.27 -12.78
CA VAL A 244 12.50 16.52 -13.82
C VAL A 244 12.54 15.38 -14.82
N LYS A 245 12.61 15.73 -16.10
CA LYS A 245 12.77 14.80 -17.21
C LYS A 245 14.15 14.96 -17.86
N TRP A 246 14.75 13.87 -18.29
CA TRP A 246 15.85 13.88 -19.26
C TRP A 246 15.43 13.19 -20.55
N THR A 247 15.79 13.79 -21.68
CA THR A 247 15.54 13.26 -23.03
C THR A 247 16.86 12.96 -23.72
N ARG A 248 17.01 11.76 -24.27
CA ARG A 248 18.21 11.34 -25.00
C ARG A 248 18.07 11.70 -26.47
N ASP A 249 19.02 12.47 -26.99
CA ASP A 249 19.07 12.78 -28.42
C ASP A 249 19.77 11.69 -29.24
N ALA A 250 19.79 11.86 -30.57
CA ALA A 250 20.39 10.89 -31.49
C ALA A 250 21.92 10.76 -31.36
N ASN A 251 22.59 11.62 -30.59
CA ASN A 251 24.03 11.57 -30.31
C ASN A 251 24.32 11.09 -28.88
N ASP A 252 23.34 10.47 -28.20
CA ASP A 252 23.43 9.99 -26.82
C ASP A 252 23.66 11.11 -25.78
N VAL A 253 23.29 12.34 -26.10
CA VAL A 253 23.32 13.45 -25.16
C VAL A 253 21.97 13.55 -24.45
N TRP A 254 22.03 13.64 -23.12
CA TRP A 254 20.86 13.80 -22.26
C TRP A 254 20.54 15.28 -22.01
N HIS A 255 19.33 15.69 -22.34
CA HIS A 255 18.83 17.06 -22.15
C HIS A 255 17.80 17.09 -21.03
N GLN A 256 18.09 17.89 -20.01
CA GLN A 256 17.22 18.07 -18.85
C GLN A 256 16.08 19.06 -19.13
N VAL A 257 14.88 18.73 -18.67
CA VAL A 257 13.65 19.52 -18.82
C VAL A 257 12.94 19.56 -17.48
N ASP A 258 12.54 20.77 -17.07
CA ASP A 258 11.68 20.99 -15.91
C ASP A 258 10.21 20.66 -16.26
N CYS A 259 9.62 19.69 -15.56
CA CYS A 259 8.20 19.34 -15.71
C CYS A 259 7.29 20.12 -14.74
N GLY A 260 7.88 20.88 -13.81
CA GLY A 260 7.19 21.71 -12.85
C GLY A 260 6.77 20.99 -11.57
N ILE A 261 5.94 21.69 -10.82
CA ILE A 261 5.29 21.24 -9.57
C ILE A 261 3.78 21.25 -9.74
N GLN A 262 3.07 20.71 -8.75
CA GLN A 262 1.63 20.90 -8.67
C GLN A 262 1.25 22.39 -8.68
N PRO A 263 0.23 22.80 -9.45
CA PRO A 263 -0.14 24.21 -9.61
C PRO A 263 -0.81 24.80 -8.36
N SER A 264 -1.33 23.94 -7.48
CA SER A 264 -1.98 24.32 -6.23
C SER A 264 -1.76 23.26 -5.16
N VAL A 265 -1.80 23.68 -3.90
CA VAL A 265 -1.84 22.77 -2.75
C VAL A 265 -3.15 21.95 -2.82
N PRO A 266 -3.10 20.61 -2.69
CA PRO A 266 -4.30 19.78 -2.80
C PRO A 266 -5.36 20.10 -1.75
N SER A 267 -6.62 19.80 -2.05
CA SER A 267 -7.77 20.17 -1.21
C SER A 267 -7.73 19.58 0.21
N TRP A 268 -7.11 18.41 0.37
CA TRP A 268 -6.97 17.68 1.63
C TRP A 268 -5.76 18.11 2.47
N VAL A 269 -4.78 18.80 1.88
CA VAL A 269 -3.57 19.25 2.58
C VAL A 269 -3.90 20.46 3.46
N PRO A 270 -3.57 20.43 4.77
CA PRO A 270 -3.80 21.56 5.65
C PRO A 270 -3.11 22.86 5.15
N PRO A 271 -3.71 24.05 5.37
CA PRO A 271 -3.12 25.30 4.94
C PRO A 271 -1.71 25.55 5.52
N GLY A 272 -0.83 26.15 4.72
CA GLY A 272 0.52 26.54 5.14
C GLY A 272 1.56 25.41 5.14
N ARG A 273 1.23 24.25 4.57
CA ARG A 273 2.17 23.14 4.37
C ARG A 273 2.95 23.36 3.06
N PRO A 274 4.28 23.56 3.09
CA PRO A 274 5.06 23.73 1.87
C PRO A 274 5.23 22.39 1.13
N LEU A 275 5.38 22.42 -0.19
CA LEU A 275 5.82 21.27 -0.98
C LEU A 275 7.26 20.90 -0.60
N ASN A 276 7.57 19.60 -0.58
CA ASN A 276 8.87 19.04 -0.24
C ASN A 276 9.25 17.88 -1.18
N GLY A 277 9.00 18.08 -2.47
CA GLY A 277 9.46 17.21 -3.55
C GLY A 277 8.44 16.22 -4.12
N HIS A 278 8.68 15.87 -5.38
CA HIS A 278 8.01 14.83 -6.15
C HIS A 278 8.97 13.66 -6.41
N PHE A 279 8.54 12.45 -6.11
CA PHE A 279 9.31 11.23 -6.29
C PHE A 279 8.57 10.34 -7.27
N ALA A 280 9.04 10.30 -8.52
CA ALA A 280 8.46 9.46 -9.56
C ALA A 280 8.72 7.98 -9.26
N SER A 281 7.68 7.16 -9.36
CA SER A 281 7.73 5.71 -9.14
C SER A 281 7.62 4.91 -10.43
N ALA A 282 6.85 5.40 -11.40
CA ALA A 282 6.62 4.73 -12.68
C ALA A 282 6.13 5.69 -13.78
N MET A 283 6.15 5.20 -15.02
CA MET A 283 5.63 5.90 -16.18
C MET A 283 5.17 4.96 -17.28
N SER A 284 4.34 5.47 -18.19
CA SER A 284 4.01 4.83 -19.46
C SER A 284 5.21 4.77 -20.42
N ASP A 285 5.15 3.89 -21.42
CA ASP A 285 6.24 3.68 -22.39
C ASP A 285 6.63 4.95 -23.15
N ASP A 286 5.63 5.76 -23.46
CA ASP A 286 5.79 7.04 -24.15
C ASP A 286 6.23 8.18 -23.21
N GLY A 287 6.27 7.93 -21.90
CA GLY A 287 6.60 8.90 -20.85
C GLY A 287 5.58 10.03 -20.69
N ASN A 288 4.38 9.90 -21.27
CA ASN A 288 3.34 10.93 -21.19
C ASN A 288 2.44 10.77 -19.96
N THR A 289 2.49 9.65 -19.26
CA THR A 289 1.89 9.48 -17.95
C THR A 289 2.99 9.11 -16.97
N VAL A 290 3.20 9.92 -15.94
CA VAL A 290 4.18 9.66 -14.88
C VAL A 290 3.47 9.78 -13.55
N VAL A 291 3.72 8.87 -12.63
CA VAL A 291 3.10 8.91 -11.30
C VAL A 291 4.15 8.79 -10.21
N GLY A 292 3.72 9.08 -8.99
CA GLY A 292 4.56 8.90 -7.83
C GLY A 292 3.93 9.47 -6.58
N LEU A 293 4.80 9.88 -5.66
CA LEU A 293 4.39 10.46 -4.40
C LEU A 293 4.98 11.87 -4.23
N THR A 294 4.23 12.69 -3.54
CA THR A 294 4.56 14.07 -3.17
C THR A 294 4.62 14.18 -1.67
N PHE A 295 5.65 14.82 -1.12
CA PHE A 295 5.72 15.14 0.31
C PHE A 295 5.40 16.61 0.58
N TYR A 296 4.76 16.87 1.72
CA TYR A 296 4.56 18.23 2.23
C TYR A 296 5.21 18.41 3.60
N GLY A 297 5.68 19.62 3.89
CA GLY A 297 6.42 19.96 5.10
C GLY A 297 5.55 19.88 6.36
N GLY A 298 6.10 19.31 7.43
CA GLY A 298 5.35 19.07 8.67
C GLY A 298 5.74 17.82 9.44
N GLY A 299 6.56 16.95 8.84
CA GLY A 299 7.31 15.90 9.54
C GLY A 299 6.50 14.69 10.02
N THR A 300 5.24 14.54 9.61
CA THR A 300 4.49 13.30 9.85
C THR A 300 4.42 12.48 8.57
N LEU A 301 4.41 11.15 8.71
CA LEU A 301 4.22 10.21 7.59
C LEU A 301 2.86 10.38 6.86
N LEU A 302 1.99 11.24 7.39
CA LEU A 302 0.58 11.39 7.03
C LEU A 302 0.30 12.60 6.11
N VAL A 303 1.30 13.39 5.71
CA VAL A 303 1.09 14.50 4.77
C VAL A 303 1.86 14.24 3.48
N ARG A 304 1.37 13.25 2.73
CA ARG A 304 1.88 12.84 1.42
C ARG A 304 0.72 12.50 0.50
N GLY A 305 0.90 12.68 -0.80
CA GLY A 305 -0.15 12.42 -1.78
C GLY A 305 0.39 11.87 -3.08
N ALA A 306 -0.41 11.06 -3.75
CA ALA A 306 -0.10 10.51 -5.05
C ALA A 306 -0.26 11.60 -6.11
N PHE A 307 0.76 11.78 -6.96
CA PHE A 307 0.67 12.67 -8.11
C PHE A 307 0.57 11.90 -9.40
N MET A 308 -0.01 12.53 -10.41
CA MET A 308 0.15 12.16 -11.82
C MET A 308 0.63 13.37 -12.62
N TYR A 309 1.41 13.12 -13.65
CA TYR A 309 1.86 14.09 -14.63
C TYR A 309 1.45 13.65 -16.03
N THR A 310 0.94 14.60 -16.80
CA THR A 310 0.87 14.49 -18.26
C THR A 310 1.37 15.78 -18.91
N PRO A 311 1.83 15.74 -20.17
CA PRO A 311 2.19 16.97 -20.90
C PRO A 311 1.07 18.01 -20.96
N SER A 312 -0.20 17.56 -20.97
CA SER A 312 -1.37 18.43 -21.03
C SER A 312 -1.78 19.04 -19.69
N THR A 313 -1.54 18.32 -18.58
CA THR A 313 -2.01 18.75 -17.25
C THR A 313 -0.90 19.34 -16.39
N GLY A 314 0.37 19.06 -16.71
CA GLY A 314 1.45 19.19 -15.73
C GLY A 314 1.25 18.18 -14.58
N VAL A 315 1.92 18.43 -13.46
CA VAL A 315 1.78 17.61 -12.24
C VAL A 315 0.47 17.98 -11.54
N VAL A 316 -0.36 16.99 -11.22
CA VAL A 316 -1.62 17.16 -10.48
C VAL A 316 -1.72 16.13 -9.36
N ASP A 317 -2.52 16.43 -8.34
CA ASP A 317 -2.86 15.48 -7.27
C ASP A 317 -3.94 14.50 -7.76
N ILE A 318 -3.72 13.20 -7.53
CA ILE A 318 -4.65 12.16 -7.99
C ILE A 318 -5.99 12.24 -7.26
N THR A 319 -6.01 12.60 -5.97
CA THR A 319 -7.26 12.70 -5.20
C THR A 319 -8.16 13.78 -5.79
N ASP A 320 -7.64 14.99 -5.97
CA ASP A 320 -8.40 16.11 -6.55
C ASP A 320 -8.80 15.83 -8.01
N PHE A 321 -7.93 15.17 -8.79
CA PHE A 321 -8.23 14.74 -10.15
C PHE A 321 -9.41 13.76 -10.20
N MET A 322 -9.41 12.73 -9.34
CA MET A 322 -10.46 11.72 -9.30
C MET A 322 -11.79 12.30 -8.82
N GLN A 323 -11.77 13.18 -7.81
CA GLN A 323 -12.96 13.90 -7.33
C GLN A 323 -13.57 14.78 -8.43
N SER A 324 -12.74 15.58 -9.12
CA SER A 324 -13.21 16.47 -10.18
C SER A 324 -13.69 15.72 -11.45
N SER A 325 -13.18 14.51 -11.67
CA SER A 325 -13.62 13.62 -12.75
C SER A 325 -14.93 12.88 -12.45
N GLY A 326 -15.44 12.97 -11.22
CA GLY A 326 -16.68 12.31 -10.79
C GLY A 326 -16.54 10.81 -10.57
N ALA A 327 -15.33 10.33 -10.27
CA ALA A 327 -15.09 8.91 -9.99
C ALA A 327 -15.84 8.45 -8.72
N VAL A 328 -16.43 7.25 -8.79
CA VAL A 328 -17.16 6.65 -7.66
C VAL A 328 -16.17 6.00 -6.69
N GLY A 329 -16.41 6.20 -5.39
CA GLY A 329 -15.63 5.55 -4.31
C GLY A 329 -14.35 6.27 -3.91
N VAL A 330 -14.12 7.50 -4.39
CA VAL A 330 -13.01 8.34 -3.89
C VAL A 330 -13.16 8.65 -2.41
N SER A 331 -14.40 8.88 -1.94
CA SER A 331 -14.71 9.06 -0.52
C SER A 331 -14.36 7.86 0.34
N ASP A 332 -14.38 6.66 -0.24
CA ASP A 332 -14.12 5.40 0.45
C ASP A 332 -12.61 5.21 0.69
N ILE A 333 -11.77 5.86 -0.12
CA ILE A 333 -10.29 5.92 0.04
C ILE A 333 -9.87 7.13 0.88
N GLY A 334 -10.63 8.22 0.86
CA GLY A 334 -10.12 9.52 1.34
C GLY A 334 -9.05 10.07 0.39
N GLU A 335 -7.77 9.94 0.77
CA GLU A 335 -6.63 10.49 0.04
C GLU A 335 -5.76 9.38 -0.57
N PHE A 336 -5.52 9.46 -1.89
CA PHE A 336 -4.58 8.57 -2.57
C PHE A 336 -3.15 8.93 -2.13
N GLN A 337 -2.52 8.05 -1.36
CA GLN A 337 -1.25 8.35 -0.70
C GLN A 337 -0.04 8.23 -1.62
N ILE A 338 0.06 7.11 -2.35
CA ILE A 338 1.21 6.79 -3.19
C ILE A 338 0.72 6.02 -4.42
N ALA A 339 1.07 6.54 -5.60
CA ALA A 339 1.03 5.77 -6.84
C ALA A 339 2.37 5.04 -7.02
N LEU A 340 2.31 3.74 -7.29
CA LEU A 340 3.45 2.83 -7.35
C LEU A 340 3.82 2.47 -8.79
N ASP A 341 2.82 2.27 -9.66
CA ASP A 341 3.05 1.79 -11.01
C ASP A 341 2.02 2.28 -12.04
N VAL A 342 2.36 2.20 -13.34
CA VAL A 342 1.55 2.67 -14.48
C VAL A 342 1.59 1.65 -15.61
N SER A 343 0.47 1.44 -16.32
CA SER A 343 0.45 0.54 -17.48
C SER A 343 1.28 1.13 -18.61
N ALA A 344 1.79 0.28 -19.50
CA ALA A 344 2.60 0.74 -20.65
C ALA A 344 1.88 1.81 -21.49
N ASP A 345 0.55 1.72 -21.57
CA ASP A 345 -0.30 2.67 -22.30
C ASP A 345 -0.75 3.90 -21.48
N GLY A 346 -0.38 3.98 -20.20
CA GLY A 346 -0.65 5.10 -19.31
C GLY A 346 -2.07 5.18 -18.77
N ARG A 347 -2.91 4.16 -18.98
CA ARG A 347 -4.34 4.19 -18.61
C ARG A 347 -4.65 3.68 -17.22
N LYS A 348 -3.79 2.83 -16.67
CA LYS A 348 -3.97 2.24 -15.34
C LYS A 348 -2.89 2.73 -14.41
N ILE A 349 -3.27 3.02 -13.17
CA ILE A 349 -2.36 3.46 -12.11
C ILE A 349 -2.57 2.55 -10.91
N LEU A 350 -1.51 1.90 -10.46
CA LEU A 350 -1.49 1.09 -9.25
C LEU A 350 -1.02 1.93 -8.07
N GLY A 351 -1.58 1.70 -6.90
CA GLY A 351 -1.07 2.31 -5.67
C GLY A 351 -1.60 1.65 -4.41
N TRP A 352 -1.25 2.28 -3.29
CA TRP A 352 -1.58 1.78 -1.96
C TRP A 352 -1.98 2.92 -1.03
N GLY A 353 -2.82 2.58 -0.05
CA GLY A 353 -3.34 3.48 0.96
C GLY A 353 -2.67 3.28 2.32
N LEU A 354 -2.59 4.33 3.15
CA LEU A 354 -2.37 4.17 4.58
C LEU A 354 -3.74 4.17 5.26
N PHE A 355 -4.09 3.07 5.92
CA PHE A 355 -5.40 2.87 6.56
C PHE A 355 -6.59 2.82 5.60
N THR A 356 -6.34 2.71 4.30
CA THR A 356 -7.36 2.64 3.26
C THR A 356 -6.99 1.53 2.29
N PRO A 357 -7.97 0.98 1.55
CA PRO A 357 -7.70 -0.15 0.66
C PRO A 357 -6.61 0.17 -0.35
N ASP A 358 -5.82 -0.83 -0.70
CA ASP A 358 -4.94 -0.77 -1.85
C ASP A 358 -5.78 -0.63 -3.13
N TRP A 359 -5.23 -0.02 -4.16
CA TRP A 359 -6.08 0.45 -5.26
C TRP A 359 -5.40 0.35 -6.62
N MET A 360 -6.22 0.13 -7.64
CA MET A 360 -5.88 0.38 -9.03
C MET A 360 -6.92 1.33 -9.62
N ILE A 361 -6.46 2.38 -10.27
CA ILE A 361 -7.28 3.30 -11.06
C ILE A 361 -7.23 2.85 -12.52
N ASP A 362 -8.37 2.81 -13.18
CA ASP A 362 -8.47 2.86 -14.64
C ASP A 362 -9.01 4.23 -15.03
N LEU A 363 -8.17 5.04 -15.67
CA LEU A 363 -8.47 6.42 -16.06
C LEU A 363 -9.58 6.51 -17.12
N ASP A 364 -9.78 5.46 -17.91
CA ASP A 364 -10.81 5.42 -18.96
C ASP A 364 -12.07 4.67 -18.51
N GLY A 365 -12.07 4.06 -17.31
CA GLY A 365 -13.21 3.30 -16.80
C GLY A 365 -13.59 2.10 -17.67
N THR A 366 -12.63 1.54 -18.41
CA THR A 366 -12.86 0.45 -19.37
C THR A 366 -12.73 -0.94 -18.76
N THR A 367 -12.07 -1.03 -17.61
CA THR A 367 -11.87 -2.25 -16.84
C THR A 367 -13.24 -2.79 -16.46
N PRO A 368 -13.57 -4.04 -16.85
CA PRO A 368 -14.84 -4.65 -16.50
C PRO A 368 -15.08 -4.59 -14.98
N CYS A 369 -16.31 -4.28 -14.59
CA CYS A 369 -16.67 -4.25 -13.17
C CYS A 369 -16.37 -5.62 -12.54
N VAL A 370 -15.59 -5.61 -11.47
CA VAL A 370 -15.20 -6.78 -10.70
C VAL A 370 -16.16 -6.91 -9.52
N PRO A 371 -16.94 -8.00 -9.43
CA PRO A 371 -17.85 -8.20 -8.29
C PRO A 371 -17.06 -8.36 -6.99
N PRO A 372 -17.68 -8.12 -5.83
CA PRO A 372 -17.00 -8.25 -4.55
C PRO A 372 -16.43 -9.66 -4.36
N LEU A 373 -15.18 -9.76 -3.92
CA LEU A 373 -14.50 -11.00 -3.58
C LEU A 373 -13.94 -10.88 -2.16
N VAL A 374 -14.37 -11.78 -1.27
CA VAL A 374 -14.02 -11.71 0.14
C VAL A 374 -12.66 -12.32 0.42
N THR A 375 -11.83 -11.63 1.21
CA THR A 375 -10.42 -12.00 1.45
C THR A 375 -10.11 -12.31 2.91
N SER A 376 -11.04 -12.07 3.85
CA SER A 376 -10.83 -12.37 5.28
C SER A 376 -12.02 -13.07 5.95
N VAL A 377 -11.73 -13.68 7.10
CA VAL A 377 -12.72 -14.21 8.05
C VAL A 377 -12.86 -13.20 9.18
N ALA A 378 -14.09 -12.98 9.66
CA ALA A 378 -14.33 -12.25 10.88
C ALA A 378 -13.69 -12.98 12.08
N ARG A 379 -12.94 -12.28 12.96
CA ARG A 379 -12.18 -12.89 14.08
C ARG A 379 -12.30 -12.06 15.36
N ASP A 380 -12.59 -12.76 16.45
CA ASP A 380 -12.57 -12.32 17.85
C ASP A 380 -11.13 -12.29 18.38
N ASP A 381 -10.63 -11.14 18.88
CA ASP A 381 -9.21 -10.98 19.28
C ASP A 381 -8.94 -10.71 20.77
N GLU A 382 -9.94 -10.41 21.63
CA GLU A 382 -9.77 -10.45 23.10
C GLU A 382 -11.09 -10.16 23.85
N THR A 383 -11.49 -11.02 24.79
CA THR A 383 -12.61 -10.77 25.72
C THR A 383 -12.08 -10.24 27.05
N ASP A 384 -12.07 -8.93 27.26
CA ASP A 384 -11.89 -8.32 28.59
C ASP A 384 -13.23 -8.40 29.38
N PRO A 385 -13.26 -8.43 30.74
CA PRO A 385 -14.50 -8.55 31.53
C PRO A 385 -15.50 -7.39 31.39
N ASN A 386 -15.17 -6.35 30.59
CA ASN A 386 -16.08 -5.28 30.12
C ASN A 386 -16.03 -5.13 28.57
N GLY A 387 -15.66 -6.18 27.83
CA GLY A 387 -15.06 -6.13 26.50
C GLY A 387 -15.94 -5.70 25.31
N PHE A 388 -15.29 -5.64 24.15
CA PHE A 388 -15.89 -5.32 22.85
C PHE A 388 -15.73 -6.51 21.89
N LEU A 389 -16.59 -6.64 20.88
CA LEU A 389 -16.37 -7.51 19.72
C LEU A 389 -15.95 -6.64 18.53
N ILE A 390 -14.87 -7.04 17.84
CA ILE A 390 -14.47 -6.44 16.57
C ILE A 390 -14.53 -7.52 15.49
N PHE A 391 -15.24 -7.23 14.41
CA PHE A 391 -15.18 -8.05 13.21
C PHE A 391 -14.66 -7.22 12.05
N ASN A 392 -13.65 -7.75 11.37
CA ASN A 392 -13.04 -7.13 10.20
C ASN A 392 -13.41 -7.92 8.94
N ALA A 393 -13.90 -7.21 7.93
CA ALA A 393 -14.26 -7.79 6.65
C ALA A 393 -13.46 -7.08 5.55
N SER A 394 -12.55 -7.80 4.90
CA SER A 394 -11.78 -7.29 3.76
C SER A 394 -12.32 -7.87 2.46
N VAL A 395 -12.34 -7.03 1.43
CA VAL A 395 -12.98 -7.33 0.16
C VAL A 395 -12.26 -6.63 -0.97
N ILE A 396 -12.18 -7.32 -2.09
CA ILE A 396 -11.67 -6.84 -3.37
C ILE A 396 -12.86 -6.58 -4.27
N GLY A 397 -12.81 -5.54 -5.09
CA GLY A 397 -13.87 -5.30 -6.07
C GLY A 397 -13.89 -3.87 -6.58
N THR A 398 -14.64 -3.63 -7.65
CA THR A 398 -14.86 -2.27 -8.15
C THR A 398 -15.55 -1.43 -7.08
N ALA A 399 -15.09 -0.19 -6.93
CA ALA A 399 -15.56 0.76 -5.93
C ALA A 399 -17.05 1.13 -6.06
N GLY A 400 -17.59 1.82 -5.06
CA GLY A 400 -19.03 1.99 -4.89
C GLY A 400 -19.66 0.81 -4.14
N MET A 401 -18.96 0.36 -3.10
CA MET A 401 -19.31 -0.82 -2.33
C MET A 401 -20.19 -0.45 -1.14
N SER A 402 -21.25 -1.22 -0.93
CA SER A 402 -22.09 -1.15 0.27
C SER A 402 -21.84 -2.37 1.15
N PHE A 403 -21.83 -2.16 2.47
CA PHE A 403 -21.62 -3.19 3.46
C PHE A 403 -22.88 -3.36 4.31
N GLN A 404 -23.16 -4.57 4.73
CA GLN A 404 -24.20 -4.86 5.70
C GLN A 404 -23.80 -6.05 6.57
N TRP A 405 -23.67 -5.81 7.87
CA TRP A 405 -23.46 -6.88 8.84
C TRP A 405 -24.77 -7.53 9.25
N TYR A 406 -24.72 -8.84 9.44
CA TYR A 406 -25.80 -9.68 9.90
C TYR A 406 -25.38 -10.48 11.13
N LYS A 407 -26.31 -10.70 12.04
CA LYS A 407 -26.19 -11.62 13.18
C LYS A 407 -27.35 -12.61 13.12
N ASP A 408 -27.04 -13.90 13.04
CA ASP A 408 -28.02 -14.98 12.94
C ASP A 408 -29.04 -14.76 11.79
N GLY A 409 -28.57 -14.16 10.70
CA GLY A 409 -29.38 -13.85 9.51
C GLY A 409 -30.20 -12.56 9.61
N VAL A 410 -30.11 -11.80 10.70
CA VAL A 410 -30.78 -10.50 10.88
C VAL A 410 -29.79 -9.37 10.63
N ALA A 411 -30.16 -8.42 9.77
CA ALA A 411 -29.35 -7.24 9.49
C ALA A 411 -29.19 -6.38 10.75
N LEU A 412 -27.95 -6.06 11.09
CA LEU A 412 -27.62 -5.17 12.19
C LEU A 412 -27.78 -3.71 11.75
N THR A 413 -28.04 -2.85 12.73
CA THR A 413 -28.08 -1.39 12.55
C THR A 413 -27.25 -0.75 13.63
N ASP A 414 -26.55 0.32 13.29
CA ASP A 414 -25.83 1.11 14.29
C ASP A 414 -26.80 1.61 15.36
N THR A 415 -26.42 1.45 16.61
CA THR A 415 -27.17 2.00 17.73
C THR A 415 -26.81 3.47 17.89
N PRO A 416 -27.78 4.37 18.14
CA PRO A 416 -27.47 5.74 18.53
C PRO A 416 -26.52 5.73 19.75
N ASN A 417 -25.50 6.60 19.75
CA ASN A 417 -24.57 6.74 20.87
C ASN A 417 -25.35 6.88 22.19
N PRO A 418 -25.27 5.90 23.12
CA PRO A 418 -26.14 5.83 24.28
C PRO A 418 -25.67 6.69 25.44
N TYR A 419 -24.72 7.62 25.23
CA TYR A 419 -24.48 8.70 26.19
C TYR A 419 -25.69 9.66 26.23
N ASP A 420 -26.82 9.18 26.76
CA ASP A 420 -27.84 10.02 27.34
C ASP A 420 -27.31 10.48 28.72
N PRO A 421 -27.00 11.77 28.90
CA PRO A 421 -26.57 12.27 30.21
C PRO A 421 -27.65 12.13 31.30
N ASN A 422 -28.88 11.74 30.94
CA ASN A 422 -30.00 11.50 31.86
C ASN A 422 -30.30 10.01 32.07
N ASP A 423 -29.68 9.11 31.32
CA ASP A 423 -29.75 7.65 31.52
C ASP A 423 -28.35 7.02 31.38
N PRO A 424 -27.44 7.28 32.33
CA PRO A 424 -26.08 6.76 32.30
C PRO A 424 -26.00 5.23 32.52
N PHE A 425 -27.13 4.52 32.53
CA PHE A 425 -27.25 3.10 32.89
C PHE A 425 -27.92 2.24 31.79
N SER A 426 -27.90 2.68 30.53
CA SER A 426 -28.37 1.85 29.41
C SER A 426 -27.47 0.62 29.23
N PHE A 427 -27.86 -0.51 29.81
CA PHE A 427 -27.20 -1.83 29.71
C PHE A 427 -27.40 -2.50 28.34
N THR A 428 -27.30 -1.76 27.24
CA THR A 428 -27.43 -2.29 25.88
C THR A 428 -26.08 -2.29 25.20
N SER A 429 -25.80 -3.32 24.40
CA SER A 429 -24.67 -3.34 23.47
C SER A 429 -24.72 -2.14 22.53
N VAL A 430 -23.58 -1.54 22.24
CA VAL A 430 -23.48 -0.40 21.32
C VAL A 430 -22.83 -0.86 20.02
N ILE A 431 -23.58 -0.82 18.94
CA ILE A 431 -23.14 -1.26 17.62
C ILE A 431 -22.72 -0.04 16.80
N PHE A 432 -21.52 -0.10 16.25
CA PHE A 432 -20.97 0.84 15.28
C PHE A 432 -20.44 0.09 14.06
N GLY A 433 -20.61 0.66 12.87
CA GLY A 433 -20.05 0.08 11.65
C GLY A 433 -20.85 -1.09 11.08
N ALA A 434 -22.13 -1.22 11.40
CA ALA A 434 -23.02 -2.22 10.81
C ALA A 434 -23.13 -2.10 9.28
N THR A 435 -22.76 -0.94 8.72
CA THR A 435 -22.70 -0.67 7.27
C THR A 435 -21.30 -0.27 6.80
N THR A 436 -20.25 -0.66 7.52
CA THR A 436 -18.85 -0.45 7.15
C THR A 436 -18.08 -1.78 7.09
N GLU A 437 -16.81 -1.71 6.68
CA GLU A 437 -15.90 -2.87 6.63
C GLU A 437 -15.55 -3.46 8.01
N GLN A 438 -15.72 -2.68 9.08
CA GLN A 438 -15.42 -3.09 10.46
C GLN A 438 -16.65 -2.90 11.35
N LEU A 439 -17.12 -3.98 11.93
CA LEU A 439 -18.17 -3.97 12.95
C LEU A 439 -17.52 -3.90 14.34
N PHE A 440 -17.89 -2.90 15.11
CA PHE A 440 -17.50 -2.75 16.52
C PHE A 440 -18.74 -2.87 17.39
N ILE A 441 -18.72 -3.77 18.38
CA ILE A 441 -19.78 -3.89 19.38
C ILE A 441 -19.15 -3.62 20.74
N ASP A 442 -19.53 -2.50 21.35
CA ASP A 442 -19.14 -2.13 22.71
C ASP A 442 -20.14 -2.66 23.74
N ASN A 443 -19.72 -2.76 24.99
CA ASN A 443 -20.57 -3.18 26.11
C ASN A 443 -21.31 -4.50 25.81
N VAL A 444 -20.55 -5.51 25.37
CA VAL A 444 -21.10 -6.76 24.82
C VAL A 444 -21.88 -7.53 25.89
N LEU A 445 -23.00 -8.15 25.49
CA LEU A 445 -23.87 -8.92 26.37
C LEU A 445 -23.94 -10.37 25.92
N CYS A 446 -24.44 -11.27 26.77
CA CYS A 446 -24.70 -12.66 26.38
C CYS A 446 -25.62 -12.77 25.14
N SER A 447 -26.50 -11.78 24.92
CA SER A 447 -27.33 -11.69 23.73
C SER A 447 -26.53 -11.51 22.45
N ASP A 448 -25.28 -11.04 22.51
CA ASP A 448 -24.36 -10.83 21.38
C ASP A 448 -23.59 -12.07 20.96
N ASN A 449 -23.83 -13.20 21.63
CA ASN A 449 -23.51 -14.49 21.03
C ASN A 449 -24.31 -14.68 19.74
N GLY A 450 -23.64 -15.14 18.69
CA GLY A 450 -24.30 -15.40 17.41
C GLY A 450 -23.32 -15.63 16.27
N ILE A 451 -23.87 -15.94 15.11
CA ILE A 451 -23.11 -16.09 13.89
C ILE A 451 -23.16 -14.78 13.11
N TYR A 452 -21.99 -14.17 12.92
CA TYR A 452 -21.80 -12.91 12.24
C TYR A 452 -21.27 -13.12 10.82
N HIS A 453 -21.81 -12.36 9.87
CA HIS A 453 -21.24 -12.23 8.53
C HIS A 453 -21.50 -10.83 7.97
N CYS A 454 -20.67 -10.41 7.03
CA CYS A 454 -20.87 -9.17 6.28
C CYS A 454 -21.18 -9.49 4.83
N GLU A 455 -22.21 -8.84 4.27
CA GLU A 455 -22.51 -8.85 2.84
C GLU A 455 -21.95 -7.56 2.20
N PHE A 456 -21.28 -7.74 1.08
CA PHE A 456 -20.74 -6.69 0.23
C PHE A 456 -21.52 -6.66 -1.07
N THR A 457 -21.92 -5.48 -1.53
CA THR A 457 -22.55 -5.31 -2.84
C THR A 457 -21.93 -4.15 -3.58
N ASN A 458 -21.69 -4.32 -4.88
CA ASN A 458 -21.36 -3.23 -5.79
C ASN A 458 -22.21 -3.33 -7.07
N ALA A 459 -21.92 -2.50 -8.07
CA ALA A 459 -22.70 -2.44 -9.31
C ALA A 459 -22.77 -3.76 -10.11
N CYS A 460 -21.85 -4.70 -9.89
CA CYS A 460 -21.76 -5.94 -10.67
C CYS A 460 -22.07 -7.23 -9.88
N GLY A 461 -22.24 -7.17 -8.56
CA GLY A 461 -22.65 -8.35 -7.79
C GLY A 461 -22.56 -8.16 -6.29
N SER A 462 -22.76 -9.27 -5.57
CA SER A 462 -22.59 -9.35 -4.13
C SER A 462 -21.76 -10.57 -3.72
N ALA A 463 -21.14 -10.48 -2.56
CA ALA A 463 -20.48 -11.59 -1.88
C ALA A 463 -20.63 -11.45 -0.37
N ALA A 464 -20.43 -12.52 0.38
CA ALA A 464 -20.51 -12.50 1.84
C ALA A 464 -19.29 -13.17 2.48
N THR A 465 -18.88 -12.67 3.64
CA THR A 465 -17.84 -13.33 4.43
C THR A 465 -18.26 -14.73 4.81
N ALA A 466 -17.27 -15.61 5.02
CA ALA A 466 -17.55 -16.84 5.75
C ALA A 466 -18.11 -16.47 7.14
N PRO A 467 -19.12 -17.21 7.65
CA PRO A 467 -19.71 -16.90 8.93
C PRO A 467 -18.68 -17.08 10.06
N ALA A 468 -18.62 -16.12 10.97
CA ALA A 468 -17.78 -16.15 12.16
C ALA A 468 -18.64 -16.26 13.41
N LEU A 469 -18.19 -17.06 14.37
CA LEU A 469 -18.85 -17.13 15.67
C LEU A 469 -18.38 -15.95 16.53
N GLY A 470 -19.31 -15.10 16.93
CA GLY A 470 -19.10 -14.12 18.00
C GLY A 470 -19.40 -14.78 19.34
N THR A 471 -18.40 -14.89 20.20
CA THR A 471 -18.56 -15.45 21.53
C THR A 471 -18.33 -14.39 22.59
N VAL A 472 -19.38 -14.07 23.32
CA VAL A 472 -19.30 -13.28 24.54
C VAL A 472 -19.17 -14.27 25.68
N GLY A 473 -18.11 -14.17 26.49
CA GLY A 473 -18.06 -14.85 27.79
C GLY A 473 -19.10 -14.24 28.72
N ALA A 474 -19.73 -15.02 29.59
CA ALA A 474 -20.76 -14.46 30.46
C ALA A 474 -20.16 -13.36 31.36
N ILE A 475 -20.75 -12.17 31.34
CA ILE A 475 -20.52 -11.19 32.40
C ILE A 475 -21.10 -11.81 33.67
N CYS A 476 -20.23 -12.31 34.54
CA CYS A 476 -20.60 -12.79 35.86
C CYS A 476 -20.44 -11.64 36.85
N PRO A 477 -21.53 -11.11 37.43
CA PRO A 477 -21.42 -10.02 38.41
C PRO A 477 -20.48 -10.35 39.57
N GLY A 478 -20.40 -11.61 39.98
CA GLY A 478 -19.51 -12.05 41.07
C GLY A 478 -18.06 -12.36 40.70
N ASP A 479 -17.70 -12.40 39.41
CA ASP A 479 -16.33 -12.67 38.94
C ASP A 479 -15.59 -11.33 38.82
N ILE A 480 -14.87 -10.97 39.88
CA ILE A 480 -14.20 -9.68 40.03
C ILE A 480 -12.81 -9.72 39.38
N ASN A 481 -12.18 -10.89 39.33
CA ASN A 481 -10.81 -11.05 38.83
C ASN A 481 -10.73 -11.47 37.35
N GLY A 482 -11.85 -11.83 36.72
CA GLY A 482 -11.97 -12.18 35.30
C GLY A 482 -11.51 -13.60 34.96
N ASP A 483 -11.40 -14.51 35.93
CA ASP A 483 -10.91 -15.88 35.73
C ASP A 483 -11.99 -16.89 35.31
N ARG A 484 -13.23 -16.42 35.13
CA ARG A 484 -14.41 -17.17 34.67
C ARG A 484 -15.01 -18.10 35.72
N MET A 485 -14.63 -17.94 36.98
CA MET A 485 -15.20 -18.61 38.14
C MET A 485 -15.56 -17.56 39.19
N VAL A 486 -16.71 -17.69 39.84
CA VAL A 486 -16.99 -16.90 41.05
C VAL A 486 -16.52 -17.69 42.25
N ASP A 487 -15.35 -17.38 42.77
CA ASP A 487 -14.74 -18.16 43.85
C ASP A 487 -14.14 -17.32 45.00
N LEU A 488 -13.31 -17.96 45.83
CA LEU A 488 -12.71 -17.30 46.99
C LEU A 488 -11.80 -16.14 46.60
N SER A 489 -11.27 -16.13 45.39
CA SER A 489 -10.42 -15.08 44.84
C SER A 489 -11.21 -13.80 44.64
N ASP A 490 -12.44 -13.90 44.11
CA ASP A 490 -13.34 -12.75 43.94
C ASP A 490 -13.87 -12.25 45.27
N LEU A 491 -14.29 -13.17 46.14
CA LEU A 491 -14.72 -12.82 47.48
C LEU A 491 -13.61 -12.09 48.25
N ALA A 492 -12.35 -12.52 48.09
CA ALA A 492 -11.21 -11.84 48.69
C ALA A 492 -11.00 -10.43 48.09
N GLY A 493 -11.15 -10.28 46.77
CA GLY A 493 -11.07 -8.99 46.07
C GLY A 493 -12.14 -7.99 46.55
N LEU A 494 -13.38 -8.46 46.71
CA LEU A 494 -14.48 -7.67 47.26
C LEU A 494 -14.22 -7.29 48.72
N LEU A 495 -13.89 -8.27 49.56
CA LEU A 495 -13.68 -8.05 50.99
C LEU A 495 -12.48 -7.13 51.28
N ALA A 496 -11.47 -7.11 50.40
CA ALA A 496 -10.34 -6.19 50.51
C ALA A 496 -10.73 -4.71 50.41
N ASN A 497 -11.88 -4.41 49.81
CA ASN A 497 -12.38 -3.05 49.61
C ASN A 497 -13.69 -2.77 50.35
N PHE A 498 -14.20 -3.74 51.13
CA PHE A 498 -15.49 -3.66 51.81
C PHE A 498 -15.58 -2.46 52.77
N GLY A 499 -16.68 -1.73 52.69
CA GLY A 499 -16.92 -0.45 53.36
C GLY A 499 -16.19 0.74 52.71
N GLY A 500 -15.51 0.55 51.58
CA GLY A 500 -14.86 1.61 50.82
C GLY A 500 -15.83 2.36 49.92
N THR A 501 -15.56 3.65 49.68
CA THR A 501 -16.31 4.51 48.77
C THR A 501 -15.43 4.97 47.60
N GLY A 502 -16.05 5.38 46.48
CA GLY A 502 -15.37 5.71 45.23
C GLY A 502 -14.66 4.51 44.59
N LYS A 503 -15.21 3.31 44.79
CA LYS A 503 -14.64 2.05 44.28
C LYS A 503 -15.18 1.76 42.90
N THR A 504 -14.43 0.95 42.16
CA THR A 504 -14.82 0.44 40.84
C THR A 504 -15.31 -0.99 40.97
N ARG A 505 -15.99 -1.50 39.95
CA ARG A 505 -16.41 -2.91 39.89
C ARG A 505 -15.27 -3.92 40.08
N ALA A 506 -14.10 -3.68 39.47
CA ALA A 506 -12.89 -4.51 39.67
C ALA A 506 -12.35 -4.45 41.11
N GLN A 507 -12.83 -3.51 41.92
CA GLN A 507 -12.53 -3.39 43.35
C GLN A 507 -13.69 -3.91 44.22
N GLY A 508 -14.71 -4.54 43.65
CA GLY A 508 -15.79 -5.20 44.38
C GLY A 508 -17.10 -4.43 44.50
N ASP A 509 -17.26 -3.28 43.84
CA ASP A 509 -18.53 -2.56 43.73
C ASP A 509 -19.36 -3.16 42.59
N LEU A 510 -20.13 -4.20 42.91
CA LEU A 510 -20.88 -4.99 41.94
C LEU A 510 -22.21 -4.35 41.56
N THR A 511 -22.71 -3.43 42.37
CA THR A 511 -23.93 -2.66 42.15
C THR A 511 -23.68 -1.29 41.50
N ASP A 512 -22.40 -0.90 41.38
CA ASP A 512 -21.88 0.33 40.78
C ASP A 512 -22.46 1.60 41.42
N ASP A 513 -22.73 1.54 42.73
CA ASP A 513 -23.27 2.66 43.51
C ASP A 513 -22.17 3.56 44.13
N GLY A 514 -20.91 3.24 43.82
CA GLY A 514 -19.71 3.87 44.31
C GLY A 514 -19.24 3.31 45.64
N ASN A 515 -19.92 2.34 46.25
CA ASN A 515 -19.57 1.74 47.53
C ASN A 515 -19.41 0.23 47.39
N VAL A 516 -18.57 -0.36 48.24
CA VAL A 516 -18.49 -1.82 48.37
C VAL A 516 -19.17 -2.20 49.68
N ASP A 517 -20.40 -2.69 49.62
CA ASP A 517 -21.22 -2.99 50.79
C ASP A 517 -21.93 -4.35 50.72
N LEU A 518 -22.89 -4.55 51.64
CA LEU A 518 -23.61 -5.81 51.76
C LEU A 518 -24.40 -6.18 50.50
N SER A 519 -24.76 -5.19 49.67
CA SER A 519 -25.45 -5.37 48.39
C SER A 519 -24.54 -6.05 47.39
N ASP A 520 -23.26 -5.63 47.32
CA ASP A 520 -22.26 -6.26 46.46
C ASP A 520 -21.89 -7.64 46.95
N LEU A 521 -21.68 -7.79 48.26
CA LEU A 521 -21.39 -9.09 48.85
C LEU A 521 -22.53 -10.08 48.62
N ALA A 522 -23.79 -9.63 48.73
CA ALA A 522 -24.94 -10.47 48.42
C ALA A 522 -24.98 -10.85 46.92
N GLY A 523 -24.63 -9.91 46.03
CA GLY A 523 -24.50 -10.15 44.60
C GLY A 523 -23.45 -11.21 44.26
N LEU A 524 -22.26 -11.13 44.88
CA LEU A 524 -21.19 -12.10 44.70
C LEU A 524 -21.59 -13.48 45.22
N LEU A 525 -22.11 -13.54 46.45
CA LEU A 525 -22.48 -14.80 47.09
C LEU A 525 -23.63 -15.53 46.38
N ALA A 526 -24.52 -14.79 45.71
CA ALA A 526 -25.59 -15.38 44.91
C ALA A 526 -25.05 -16.17 43.69
N ALA A 527 -23.85 -15.84 43.21
CA ALA A 527 -23.20 -16.52 42.10
C ALA A 527 -22.02 -17.42 42.54
N PHE A 528 -21.75 -17.54 43.84
CA PHE A 528 -20.55 -18.22 44.35
C PHE A 528 -20.50 -19.71 44.00
N GLY A 529 -19.33 -20.16 43.53
CA GLY A 529 -19.07 -21.52 43.08
C GLY A 529 -19.60 -21.84 41.69
N THR A 530 -20.08 -20.84 40.93
CA THR A 530 -20.51 -21.03 39.56
C THR A 530 -19.35 -20.79 38.58
N SER A 531 -19.28 -21.65 37.56
CA SER A 531 -18.56 -21.36 36.33
C SER A 531 -19.45 -20.53 35.42
N CYS A 532 -18.88 -19.61 34.66
CA CYS A 532 -19.63 -18.60 33.90
C CYS A 532 -19.66 -18.84 32.37
N PRO A 533 -20.24 -19.94 31.86
CA PRO A 533 -20.52 -20.04 30.43
C PRO A 533 -21.83 -19.30 30.09
N CYS A 534 -21.86 -18.62 28.95
CA CYS A 534 -23.14 -18.27 28.32
C CYS A 534 -23.91 -19.58 28.00
N PRO A 535 -25.23 -19.62 28.22
CA PRO A 535 -26.04 -20.81 27.94
C PRO A 535 -26.06 -21.19 26.46
#